data_AF-W4LEE9-F1
#
_entry.id   AF-W4LEE9-F1
#
_cell.length_a   1.000
_cell.length_b   1.000
_cell.length_c   1.000
_cell.angle_alpha   90.00
_cell.angle_beta   90.00
_cell.angle_gamma   90.00
#
_symmetry.space_group_name_H-M   'P 1'
#
loop_
_entity.id
_entity.type
_entity.pdbx_description
1 polymer ?
#
loop_
_entity_poly.entity_id
_entity_poly.type
_entity_poly.pdbx_seq_one_letter_code
_entity_poly.pdbx_strand_id
1 'polypeptide(L)' 'MVQQIRTADLKAMLDNQATCALIDVREPGEYNAAHIPGSSLVPRRQLEFR' A
#
# COMPACT_ATOMS: atom_id res chain seq x y z
N MET A 1 19.52 -0.22 0.24
CA MET A 1 18.87 -0.33 -1.08
C MET A 1 17.43 -0.75 -0.86
N VAL A 2 16.47 -0.19 -1.60
CA VAL A 2 15.05 -0.54 -1.50
C VAL A 2 14.72 -1.55 -2.60
N GLN A 3 14.00 -2.61 -2.26
CA GLN A 3 13.49 -3.56 -3.24
C GLN A 3 12.23 -2.99 -3.90
N GLN A 4 12.16 -3.06 -5.21
CA GLN A 4 10.98 -2.66 -5.98
C GLN A 4 10.25 -3.91 -6.49
N ILE A 5 8.94 -3.82 -6.60
CA ILE A 5 8.07 -4.87 -7.12
C ILE A 5 7.24 -4.32 -8.28
N ARG A 6 6.93 -5.15 -9.28
CA ARG A 6 6.03 -4.75 -10.38
C ARG A 6 4.58 -4.93 -9.96
N THR A 7 3.68 -4.20 -10.62
CA THR A 7 2.24 -4.28 -10.34
C THR A 7 1.67 -5.68 -10.50
N ALA A 8 2.12 -6.45 -11.51
CA ALA A 8 1.67 -7.81 -11.73
C ALA A 8 2.07 -8.76 -10.59
N ASP A 9 3.28 -8.59 -10.07
CA ASP A 9 3.80 -9.41 -8.96
C ASP A 9 3.05 -9.08 -7.66
N LEU A 10 2.80 -7.79 -7.38
CA LEU A 10 1.96 -7.36 -6.25
C LEU A 10 0.55 -7.93 -6.36
N LYS A 11 -0.08 -7.87 -7.54
CA LYS A 11 -1.40 -8.47 -7.76
C LYS A 11 -1.40 -9.97 -7.45
N ALA A 12 -0.42 -10.71 -7.96
CA ALA A 12 -0.30 -12.14 -7.68
C ALA A 12 -0.11 -12.42 -6.19
N MET A 13 0.65 -11.59 -5.46
CA MET A 13 0.79 -11.73 -4.00
C MET A 13 -0.55 -11.53 -3.26
N LEU A 14 -1.31 -10.50 -3.64
CA LEU A 14 -2.62 -10.21 -3.03
C LEU A 14 -3.65 -11.30 -3.35
N ASP A 15 -3.70 -11.76 -4.61
CA ASP A 15 -4.61 -12.83 -5.05
C ASP A 15 -4.32 -14.15 -4.31
N ASN A 16 -3.04 -14.43 -4.02
CA ASN A 16 -2.60 -15.60 -3.25
C ASN A 16 -2.67 -15.41 -1.73
N GLN A 17 -3.26 -14.31 -1.24
CA GLN A 17 -3.36 -13.98 0.18
C GLN A 17 -2.02 -14.03 0.92
N ALA A 18 -0.94 -13.61 0.25
CA ALA A 18 0.37 -13.54 0.87
C ALA A 18 0.34 -12.63 2.11
N THR A 19 0.98 -13.05 3.19
CA THR A 19 1.06 -12.26 4.41
C THR A 19 1.94 -11.02 4.17
N CYS A 20 1.30 -9.88 3.90
CA CYS A 20 1.98 -8.60 3.77
C CYS A 20 1.10 -7.44 4.29
N ALA A 21 1.75 -6.33 4.63
CA ALA A 21 1.07 -5.07 4.89
C ALA A 21 1.17 -4.18 3.66
N LEU A 22 0.02 -3.82 3.08
CA LEU A 22 -0.04 -2.87 1.98
C LEU A 22 -0.34 -1.48 2.53
N ILE A 23 0.66 -0.61 2.55
CA ILE A 23 0.54 0.74 3.13
C ILE A 23 0.51 1.78 2.02
N ASP A 24 -0.55 2.59 2.01
CA ASP A 24 -0.67 3.74 1.13
C ASP A 24 -0.18 4.99 1.86
N VAL A 25 0.87 5.62 1.34
CA VAL A 25 1.53 6.77 1.97
C VAL A 25 1.12 8.13 1.38
N ARG A 26 0.13 8.13 0.48
CA ARG A 26 -0.43 9.33 -0.16
C ARG A 26 -1.28 10.17 0.80
N GLU A 27 -1.80 11.29 0.32
CA GLU A 27 -2.74 12.11 1.10
C GLU A 27 -4.15 11.49 1.13
N PRO A 28 -4.95 11.78 2.18
CA PRO A 28 -6.28 11.17 2.35
C PRO A 28 -7.24 11.41 1.17
N GLY A 29 -7.14 12.56 0.49
CA GLY A 29 -7.96 12.85 -0.68
C GLY A 29 -7.71 11.88 -1.84
N GLU A 30 -6.44 11.54 -2.11
CA GLU A 30 -6.07 10.60 -3.17
C GLU A 30 -6.53 9.18 -2.85
N TYR A 31 -6.33 8.75 -1.59
CA TYR A 31 -6.77 7.44 -1.12
C TYR A 31 -8.30 7.29 -1.19
N ASN A 32 -9.04 8.32 -0.76
CA ASN A 32 -10.50 8.32 -0.78
C ASN A 32 -11.07 8.36 -2.21
N ALA A 33 -10.35 8.98 -3.15
CA ALA A 33 -10.73 8.97 -4.57
C ALA A 33 -10.53 7.58 -5.20
N ALA A 34 -9.39 6.92 -4.91
CA ALA A 34 -9.14 5.53 -5.28
C ALA A 34 -7.94 4.96 -4.52
N HIS A 35 -8.05 3.69 -4.11
CA HIS A 35 -6.95 2.93 -3.50
C HIS A 35 -7.04 1.44 -3.85
N ILE A 36 -5.95 0.70 -3.59
CA ILE A 36 -5.93 -0.75 -3.76
C ILE A 36 -6.72 -1.39 -2.61
N PRO A 37 -7.70 -2.26 -2.87
CA PRO A 37 -8.46 -2.93 -1.81
C PRO A 37 -7.54 -3.64 -0.80
N GLY A 38 -7.82 -3.44 0.49
CA GLY A 38 -7.02 -4.00 1.59
C GLY A 38 -5.80 -3.17 1.97
N SER A 39 -5.50 -2.05 1.28
CA SER A 39 -4.46 -1.14 1.73
C SER A 39 -4.90 -0.28 2.92
N SER A 40 -3.96 -0.01 3.82
CA SER A 40 -4.15 0.91 4.94
C SER A 40 -3.53 2.26 4.63
N LEU A 41 -4.30 3.35 4.79
CA LEU A 41 -3.79 4.70 4.66
C LEU A 41 -2.95 5.10 5.88
N VAL A 42 -1.66 5.36 5.64
CA VAL A 42 -0.76 6.00 6.60
C VAL A 42 0.00 7.10 5.86
N PRO A 43 -0.51 8.34 5.85
CA PRO A 43 0.12 9.42 5.10
C PRO A 43 1.58 9.55 5.50
N ARG A 44 2.49 9.80 4.53
CA ARG A 44 3.93 9.74 4.78
C ARG A 44 4.37 10.51 6.04
N ARG A 45 3.80 11.70 6.27
CA ARG A 45 4.09 12.56 7.43
C ARG A 45 3.72 11.97 8.80
N GLN A 46 3.00 10.86 8.83
CA GLN A 46 2.54 10.17 10.03
C GLN A 46 3.18 8.78 10.19
N LEU A 47 3.93 8.29 9.19
CA LEU A 47 4.37 6.91 9.11
C LEU A 47 5.28 6.51 10.28
N GLU A 48 6.09 7.44 10.76
CA GLU A 48 7.03 7.24 11.87
C GLU A 48 6.36 7.38 13.26
N PHE A 49 5.10 7.83 13.30
CA PHE A 49 4.38 8.16 14.54
C PHE A 49 3.16 7.26 14.80
N ARG A 50 2.93 6.26 13.94
CA ARG A 50 1.78 5.35 14.01
C ARG A 50 2.21 3.90 14.15
#